data_AF-A0A439U3I6-F1
#
_entry.id   AF-A0A439U3I6-F1
#
_cell.length_a   1.000
_cell.length_b   1.000
_cell.length_c   1.000
_cell.angle_alpha   90.00
_cell.angle_beta   90.00
_cell.angle_gamma   90.00
#
_symmetry.space_group_name_H-M   'P 1'
#
loop_
_entity.id
_entity.type
_entity.pdbx_description
1 polymer ?
#
loop_
_entity_poly.entity_id
_entity_poly.type
_entity_poly.pdbx_seq_one_letter_code
_entity_poly.pdbx_strand_id
1 'polypeptide(L)' 'MSQPGNPVSAFDCDILRSAFIKCVIEKKIPEDKWRAEAALLIRDYMDTDDIEPGLLEWIVRK' A
#
# COMPACT_ATOMS: atom_id res chain seq x y z
N MET A 1 5.18 7.75 -24.52
CA MET A 1 5.26 6.29 -24.38
C MET A 1 4.53 5.95 -23.10
N SER A 2 3.29 5.49 -23.19
CA SER A 2 2.52 5.09 -22.01
C SER A 2 3.11 3.77 -21.53
N GLN A 3 3.90 3.84 -20.45
CA GLN A 3 4.46 2.66 -19.81
C GLN A 3 3.27 1.77 -19.38
N PRO A 4 3.21 0.49 -19.79
CA PRO A 4 2.21 -0.42 -19.24
C PRO A 4 2.42 -0.44 -17.73
N GLY A 5 1.36 -0.19 -16.96
CA GLY A 5 1.39 -0.17 -15.50
C GLY A 5 2.19 -1.38 -15.03
N ASN A 6 3.35 -1.12 -14.43
CA ASN A 6 4.25 -2.18 -14.02
C ASN A 6 3.50 -2.94 -12.92
N PRO A 7 3.11 -4.21 -13.14
CA PRO A 7 2.41 -4.96 -12.12
C PRO A 7 3.28 -4.94 -10.88
N VAL A 8 2.68 -4.57 -9.76
CA VAL A 8 3.37 -4.44 -8.47
C VAL A 8 4.13 -5.72 -8.22
N SER A 9 5.46 -5.65 -8.20
CA SER A 9 6.26 -6.84 -7.98
C SER A 9 5.98 -7.36 -6.57
N ALA A 10 6.10 -8.67 -6.36
CA ALA A 10 6.00 -9.24 -5.02
C ALA A 10 6.97 -8.57 -4.02
N PHE A 11 8.09 -8.04 -4.53
CA PHE A 11 9.04 -7.25 -3.76
C PHE A 11 8.48 -5.87 -3.35
N ASP A 12 7.85 -5.14 -4.27
CA ASP A 12 7.19 -3.86 -3.97
C ASP A 12 6.06 -4.05 -2.95
N CYS A 13 5.29 -5.14 -3.07
CA CYS A 13 4.28 -5.51 -2.08
C CYS A 13 4.88 -5.67 -0.67
N ASP A 14 6.02 -6.35 -0.55
CA ASP A 14 6.68 -6.57 0.75
C ASP A 14 7.24 -5.27 1.35
N ILE A 15 7.79 -4.39 0.51
CA ILE A 15 8.24 -3.04 0.91
C ILE A 15 7.05 -2.23 1.42
N LEU A 16 5.96 -2.18 0.65
CA LEU A 16 4.74 -1.45 1.00
C LEU A 16 4.14 -1.96 2.31
N ARG A 17 4.10 -3.29 2.48
CA ARG A 17 3.60 -3.91 3.72
C ARG A 17 4.48 -3.55 4.90
N SER A 18 5.80 -3.63 4.75
CA SER A 18 6.76 -3.25 5.80
C SER A 18 6.66 -1.77 6.18
N ALA A 19 6.54 -0.89 5.18
CA ALA A 19 6.37 0.55 5.38
C ALA A 19 5.03 0.89 6.03
N PHE A 20 3.95 0.22 5.60
CA PHE A 20 2.63 0.35 6.18
C PHE A 20 2.61 -0.04 7.66
N ILE A 21 3.14 -1.22 8.00
CA ILE A 21 3.20 -1.71 9.39
C ILE A 21 3.98 -0.72 10.28
N LYS A 22 5.14 -0.24 9.82
CA LYS A 22 5.90 0.79 10.54
C LYS A 22 5.09 2.06 10.74
N CYS A 23 4.48 2.57 9.67
CA CYS A 23 3.66 3.79 9.71
C CYS A 23 2.51 3.68 10.73
N VAL A 24 1.74 2.59 10.72
CA VAL A 24 0.60 2.44 11.63
C VAL A 24 1.03 2.24 13.09
N ILE A 25 2.19 1.61 13.33
CA ILE A 25 2.76 1.47 14.67
C ILE A 25 3.29 2.82 15.19
N GLU A 26 4.10 3.51 14.38
CA GLU A 26 4.73 4.78 14.76
C GLU A 26 3.69 5.88 14.98
N LYS A 27 2.71 5.99 14.08
CA LYS A 27 1.64 6.99 14.16
C LYS A 27 0.44 6.54 15.01
N LYS A 28 0.48 5.32 15.57
CA LYS A 28 -0.63 4.69 16.34
C LYS A 28 -1.97 4.81 15.62
N ILE A 29 -1.98 4.42 14.35
CA ILE A 29 -3.17 4.56 13.52
C ILE A 29 -4.19 3.48 13.89
N PRO A 30 -5.45 3.84 14.15
CA PRO A 30 -6.50 2.87 14.44
C PRO A 30 -6.81 2.02 13.20
N GLU A 31 -7.18 0.75 13.42
CA GLU A 31 -7.47 -0.24 12.36
C GLU A 31 -8.53 0.24 11.36
N ASP A 32 -9.50 1.04 11.80
CA ASP A 32 -10.52 1.66 10.95
C ASP A 32 -9.91 2.54 9.83
N LYS A 33 -8.74 3.14 10.08
CA LYS A 33 -8.01 3.99 9.14
C LYS A 33 -6.95 3.25 8.33
N TRP A 34 -6.68 1.99 8.62
CA TRP A 34 -5.62 1.23 7.97
C TRP A 34 -5.79 1.13 6.46
N ARG A 35 -7.03 0.93 5.98
CA ARG A 35 -7.32 0.91 4.54
C ARG A 35 -7.02 2.25 3.87
N ALA A 36 -7.38 3.36 4.52
CA ALA A 36 -7.10 4.70 3.99
C ALA A 36 -5.59 4.97 3.93
N GLU A 37 -4.85 4.63 4.98
CA GLU A 37 -3.40 4.82 5.02
C GLU A 37 -2.65 3.91 4.05
N ALA A 38 -3.05 2.65 3.90
CA ALA A 38 -2.49 1.74 2.91
C ALA A 38 -2.72 2.28 1.49
N ALA A 39 -3.91 2.80 1.20
CA ALA A 39 -4.20 3.40 -0.10
C ALA A 39 -3.31 4.62 -0.38
N LEU A 40 -3.16 5.51 0.60
CA LEU A 40 -2.28 6.67 0.49
C LEU A 40 -0.82 6.26 0.24
N LEU A 41 -0.33 5.25 0.96
CA LEU A 41 1.04 4.75 0.82
C LEU A 41 1.28 4.14 -0.57
N ILE A 42 0.35 3.31 -1.05
CA ILE A 42 0.47 2.68 -2.37
C ILE A 42 0.46 3.74 -3.47
N ARG A 43 -0.45 4.72 -3.38
CA ARG A 43 -0.51 5.83 -4.34
C ARG A 43 0.77 6.64 -4.35
N ASP A 44 1.31 6.96 -3.18
CA ASP A 44 2.57 7.71 -3.04
C ASP A 44 3.76 6.95 -3.64
N TYR A 45 3.81 5.63 -3.44
CA TYR A 45 4.90 4.78 -3.93
C TYR A 45 4.84 4.50 -5.44
N MET A 46 3.64 4.25 -5.97
CA MET A 46 3.45 3.85 -7.37
C MET A 46 3.08 4.99 -8.30
N ASP A 47 2.84 6.20 -7.77
CA ASP A 47 2.30 7.34 -8.50
C ASP A 47 1.02 6.96 -9.28
N THR A 48 0.20 6.06 -8.71
CA THR A 48 -1.02 5.55 -9.33
C THR A 48 -2.22 5.69 -8.39
N ASP A 49 -3.33 6.20 -8.91
CA ASP A 49 -4.61 6.21 -8.19
C ASP A 49 -5.37 4.88 -8.36
N ASP A 50 -4.98 4.07 -9.34
CA ASP A 50 -5.57 2.76 -9.61
C ASP A 50 -4.91 1.70 -8.73
N ILE A 51 -5.44 1.57 -7.50
CA ILE A 51 -4.95 0.63 -6.51
C ILE A 51 -5.77 -0.64 -6.60
N GLU A 52 -5.12 -1.76 -6.87
CA GLU A 52 -5.80 -3.05 -6.85
C GLU A 52 -6.36 -3.35 -5.45
N PRO A 53 -7.67 -3.61 -5.31
CA PRO A 53 -8.29 -3.84 -4.00
C PRO A 53 -7.70 -5.08 -3.30
N GLY A 54 -7.29 -6.10 -4.06
CA GLY A 54 -6.62 -7.28 -3.53
C GLY A 54 -5.27 -6.97 -2.88
N LEU A 55 -4.50 -6.02 -3.44
CA LEU A 55 -3.24 -5.56 -2.85
C LEU A 55 -3.49 -4.79 -1.55
N LEU A 56 -4.49 -3.89 -1.56
CA LEU A 56 -4.87 -3.14 -0.38
C LEU A 56 -5.25 -4.08 0.77
N GLU A 57 -6.09 -5.07 0.50
CA GLU A 57 -6.50 -6.08 1.48
C GLU A 57 -5.33 -6.94 1.96
N TRP A 58 -4.38 -7.24 1.08
CA TRP A 58 -3.18 -7.99 1.44
C TRP A 58 -2.24 -7.20 2.37
N ILE A 59 -2.07 -5.89 2.13
CA ILE A 59 -1.22 -5.01 2.95
C ILE A 59 -1.81 -4.79 4.35
N VAL A 60 -3.12 -4.57 4.47
CA VAL A 60 -3.79 -4.37 5.77
C VAL A 60 -3.98 -5.68 6.56
N ARG A 61 -3.71 -6.84 5.94
CA ARG A 61 -3.81 -8.14 6.59
C ARG A 61 -2.70 -8.29 7.63
N LYS A 62 -3.09 -8.63 8.87
CA LYS A 62 -2.18 -9.01 9.96
C LYS A 62 -1.32 -10.22 9.57
#